data_AF-A0AAD1BKF0-F1
#
_entry.id   AF-A0AAD1BKF0-F1
#
_cell.length_a   1.000
_cell.length_b   1.000
_cell.length_c   1.000
_cell.angle_alpha   90.00
_cell.angle_beta   90.00
_cell.angle_gamma   90.00
#
_symmetry.space_group_name_H-M   'P 1'
#
loop_
_entity.id
_entity.type
_entity.pdbx_description
1 polymer ?
#
loop_
_entity_poly.entity_id
_entity_poly.type
_entity_poly.pdbx_seq_one_letter_code
_entity_poly.pdbx_strand_id
1 'polypeptide(L)'
;MGKETFETKFKAYQADLIEKGKVFEGAEGGGVFKYRGKLNTYEHILEKGKEDKNLFPDIREKVNTYFNENETSFWRGKTVPSNTLSSQVSCLNHLFSIRENEKAVKDVMQNFVGDRITIESMEKVRSKREVDDCQYIAFEMVSDEDRLNEGTLTRGSSCTSIDALAIAKATDGKKYLLVIEWKLTENDSGNKAPEEGTSTNEKEIERGKERTKRYTSLINTNKSIDRNQDSYFNSSIFHLPFYQLMRQTLWASLNMEDFKADDYFHIHVVPSYNPMRTKKYARVEKIEGVEEAWKKHLTDCGKEKYIMVDPKQVVEALEKSGVKDTFSGLIDYLNKRYYGFESYNSVKS
;
A
#
# COMPACT_ATOMS: atom_id res chain seq x y z
N MET A 1 13.03 -14.36 27.94
CA MET A 1 13.13 -14.22 26.47
C MET A 1 11.83 -13.62 25.95
N GLY A 2 11.88 -12.45 25.32
CA GLY A 2 10.67 -11.85 24.72
C GLY A 2 10.21 -12.65 23.51
N LYS A 3 8.90 -12.75 23.29
CA LYS A 3 8.33 -13.41 22.11
C LYS A 3 8.78 -12.65 20.86
N GLU A 4 9.41 -13.34 19.90
CA GLU A 4 9.81 -12.73 18.63
C GLU A 4 8.60 -12.13 17.92
N THR A 5 8.74 -10.90 17.43
CA THR A 5 7.70 -10.22 16.64
C THR A 5 7.75 -10.71 15.19
N PHE A 6 6.62 -10.58 14.48
CA PHE A 6 6.55 -10.85 13.04
C PHE A 6 7.67 -10.13 12.27
N GLU A 7 7.88 -8.83 12.56
CA GLU A 7 8.91 -8.04 11.90
C GLU A 7 10.30 -8.64 12.10
N THR A 8 10.66 -9.07 13.31
CA THR A 8 11.95 -9.73 13.58
C THR A 8 12.10 -11.03 12.81
N LYS A 9 11.06 -11.86 12.78
CA LYS A 9 11.08 -13.14 12.04
C LYS A 9 11.21 -12.93 10.53
N PHE A 10 10.46 -11.97 9.99
CA PHE A 10 10.48 -11.67 8.57
C PHE A 10 11.79 -11.01 8.14
N LYS A 11 12.42 -10.20 9.01
CA LYS A 11 13.82 -9.73 8.83
C LYS A 11 14.79 -10.88 8.70
N ALA A 12 14.75 -11.83 9.64
CA ALA A 12 15.63 -12.99 9.64
C ALA A 12 15.42 -13.86 8.38
N TYR A 13 14.18 -13.99 7.94
CA TYR A 13 13.85 -14.68 6.70
C TYR A 13 14.44 -13.99 5.46
N GLN A 14 14.28 -12.67 5.32
CA GLN A 14 14.88 -11.95 4.19
C GLN A 14 16.42 -11.99 4.23
N ALA A 15 17.04 -11.95 5.42
CA ALA A 15 18.48 -12.12 5.58
C ALA A 15 18.96 -13.51 5.12
N ASP A 16 18.25 -14.58 5.48
CA ASP A 16 18.52 -15.95 5.01
C ASP A 16 18.40 -16.08 3.47
N LEU A 17 17.42 -15.40 2.86
CA LEU A 17 17.30 -15.34 1.40
C LEU A 17 18.47 -14.61 0.72
N ILE A 18 19.00 -13.56 1.35
CA ILE A 18 20.19 -12.84 0.90
C ILE A 18 21.41 -13.77 0.95
N GLU A 19 21.65 -14.42 2.09
CA GLU A 19 22.77 -15.35 2.29
C GLU A 19 22.77 -16.50 1.28
N LYS A 20 21.59 -17.06 0.98
CA LYS A 20 21.43 -18.11 -0.04
C LYS A 20 21.69 -17.63 -1.47
N GLY A 21 21.68 -16.32 -1.71
CA GLY A 21 22.07 -15.68 -2.97
C GLY A 21 21.13 -15.91 -4.17
N LYS A 22 20.10 -16.75 -4.07
CA LYS A 22 19.23 -17.08 -5.22
C LYS A 22 18.21 -15.99 -5.53
N VAL A 23 17.49 -15.48 -4.52
CA VAL A 23 16.40 -14.49 -4.72
C VAL A 23 16.95 -13.12 -5.07
N PHE A 24 18.07 -12.74 -4.46
CA PHE A 24 18.72 -11.44 -4.64
C PHE A 24 19.99 -11.55 -5.51
N GLU A 25 20.13 -12.62 -6.31
CA GLU A 25 21.21 -12.82 -7.29
C GLU A 25 22.63 -12.50 -6.77
N GLY A 26 22.96 -13.03 -5.59
CA GLY A 26 24.25 -12.82 -4.93
C GLY A 26 24.50 -11.38 -4.47
N ALA A 27 23.45 -10.56 -4.28
CA ALA A 27 23.57 -9.34 -3.49
C ALA A 27 23.96 -9.69 -2.05
N GLU A 28 24.78 -8.86 -1.45
CA GLU A 28 25.15 -8.97 -0.05
C GLU A 28 24.25 -8.10 0.83
N GLY A 29 24.03 -8.57 2.05
CA GLY A 29 23.35 -7.84 3.11
C GLY A 29 24.33 -6.96 3.90
N GLY A 30 23.84 -6.27 4.92
CA GLY A 30 24.69 -5.37 5.71
C GLY A 30 24.66 -3.92 5.22
N GLY A 31 23.62 -3.54 4.50
CA GLY A 31 23.34 -2.17 4.15
C GLY A 31 23.09 -1.28 5.38
N VAL A 32 23.45 0.00 5.24
CA VAL A 32 23.30 1.00 6.30
C VAL A 32 21.94 1.69 6.20
N PHE A 33 21.23 1.81 7.31
CA PHE A 33 19.96 2.50 7.38
C PHE A 33 19.87 3.44 8.57
N LYS A 34 19.36 4.66 8.33
CA LYS A 34 19.14 5.67 9.35
C LYS A 34 17.79 5.47 10.04
N TYR A 35 17.84 5.14 11.32
CA TYR A 35 16.67 5.04 12.20
C TYR A 35 16.83 5.94 13.42
N ARG A 36 15.84 6.81 13.68
CA ARG A 36 15.84 7.80 14.78
C ARG A 36 17.16 8.59 14.92
N GLY A 37 17.69 9.04 13.79
CA GLY A 37 18.93 9.83 13.75
C GLY A 37 20.22 9.02 13.74
N LYS A 38 20.19 7.73 14.06
CA LYS A 38 21.36 6.84 14.11
C LYS A 38 21.48 5.99 12.85
N LEU A 39 22.70 5.88 12.33
CA LEU A 39 23.03 4.93 11.27
C LEU A 39 23.29 3.57 11.91
N ASN A 40 22.61 2.54 11.42
CA ASN A 40 22.82 1.16 11.83
C ASN A 40 22.96 0.28 10.59
N THR A 41 23.69 -0.81 10.72
CA THR A 41 23.84 -1.84 9.70
C THR A 41 22.84 -2.97 9.94
N TYR A 42 22.23 -3.49 8.88
CA TYR A 42 21.26 -4.57 8.97
C TYR A 42 21.45 -5.61 7.86
N GLU A 43 21.46 -6.89 8.23
CA GLU A 43 21.63 -8.01 7.30
C GLU A 43 20.54 -8.09 6.23
N HIS A 44 19.30 -7.73 6.57
CA HIS A 44 18.17 -7.74 5.64
C HIS A 44 18.13 -6.51 4.70
N ILE A 45 19.10 -5.60 4.79
CA ILE A 45 19.20 -4.43 3.91
C ILE A 45 20.33 -4.69 2.94
N LEU A 46 20.05 -4.58 1.64
CA LEU A 46 21.04 -4.78 0.60
C LEU A 46 22.11 -3.68 0.66
N GLU A 47 23.35 -4.07 0.35
CA GLU A 47 24.44 -3.12 0.24
C GLU A 47 24.21 -2.07 -0.85
N LYS A 48 24.91 -0.94 -0.71
CA LYS A 48 24.83 0.18 -1.65
C LYS A 48 25.27 -0.28 -3.05
N GLY A 49 24.50 0.11 -4.08
CA GLY A 49 24.73 -0.28 -5.46
C GLY A 49 24.11 -1.63 -5.84
N LYS A 50 23.34 -2.26 -4.94
CA LYS A 50 22.57 -3.50 -5.18
C LYS A 50 21.06 -3.29 -5.00
N GLU A 51 20.61 -2.04 -4.97
CA GLU A 51 19.22 -1.67 -4.68
C GLU A 51 18.21 -2.28 -5.65
N ASP A 52 18.56 -2.33 -6.94
CA ASP A 52 17.75 -2.88 -8.02
C ASP A 52 17.47 -4.38 -7.86
N LYS A 53 18.38 -5.11 -7.20
CA LYS A 53 18.21 -6.53 -6.86
C LYS A 53 17.08 -6.78 -5.86
N ASN A 54 16.57 -5.71 -5.22
CA ASN A 54 15.35 -5.80 -4.43
C ASN A 54 14.08 -5.91 -5.29
N LEU A 55 14.16 -5.71 -6.61
CA LEU A 55 13.06 -5.98 -7.54
C LEU A 55 13.19 -7.36 -8.19
N PHE A 56 12.06 -7.91 -8.59
CA PHE A 56 12.00 -9.03 -9.53
C PHE A 56 12.80 -8.68 -10.81
N PRO A 57 13.69 -9.56 -11.31
CA PRO A 57 14.60 -9.21 -12.41
C PRO A 57 13.92 -8.59 -13.63
N ASP A 58 12.80 -9.17 -14.08
CA ASP A 58 12.16 -8.79 -15.34
C ASP A 58 11.50 -7.40 -15.34
N ILE A 59 11.33 -6.78 -14.16
CA ILE A 59 10.70 -5.45 -14.04
C ILE A 59 11.69 -4.32 -13.80
N ARG A 60 12.98 -4.60 -13.52
CA ARG A 60 13.94 -3.58 -13.07
C ARG A 60 14.05 -2.38 -14.00
N GLU A 61 14.32 -2.66 -15.27
CA GLU A 61 14.49 -1.61 -16.27
C GLU A 61 13.21 -0.81 -16.47
N LYS A 62 12.07 -1.50 -16.59
CA LYS A 62 10.77 -0.88 -16.78
C LYS A 62 10.33 -0.04 -15.56
N VAL A 63 10.58 -0.52 -14.35
CA VAL A 63 10.31 0.22 -13.11
C VAL A 63 11.18 1.48 -13.05
N ASN A 64 12.48 1.38 -13.31
CA ASN A 64 13.34 2.56 -13.33
C ASN A 64 12.90 3.57 -14.40
N THR A 65 12.52 3.10 -15.58
CA THR A 65 12.01 3.95 -16.67
C THR A 65 10.73 4.65 -16.24
N TYR A 66 9.73 3.90 -15.78
CA TYR A 66 8.45 4.43 -15.31
C TYR A 66 8.62 5.52 -14.23
N PHE A 67 9.44 5.27 -13.21
CA PHE A 67 9.64 6.22 -12.12
C PHE A 67 10.41 7.47 -12.59
N ASN A 68 11.36 7.33 -13.51
CA ASN A 68 12.11 8.46 -14.05
C ASN A 68 11.26 9.34 -14.97
N GLU A 69 10.54 8.73 -15.93
CA GLU A 69 9.73 9.45 -16.92
C GLU A 69 8.55 10.17 -16.27
N ASN A 70 7.91 9.55 -15.28
CA ASN A 70 6.81 10.16 -14.52
C ASN A 70 7.28 11.01 -13.33
N GLU A 71 8.56 11.39 -13.28
CA GLU A 71 9.20 12.22 -12.22
C GLU A 71 8.85 11.76 -10.78
N THR A 72 8.63 10.46 -10.60
CA THR A 72 8.14 9.87 -9.36
C THR A 72 9.32 9.35 -8.55
N SER A 73 9.43 9.79 -7.29
CA SER A 73 10.51 9.35 -6.41
C SER A 73 10.17 8.04 -5.71
N PHE A 74 11.14 7.13 -5.65
CA PHE A 74 11.11 6.02 -4.71
C PHE A 74 11.06 6.51 -3.26
N TRP A 75 10.63 5.63 -2.35
CA TRP A 75 10.67 5.94 -0.94
C TRP A 75 12.10 6.26 -0.48
N ARG A 76 12.27 7.45 0.12
CA ARG A 76 13.56 8.01 0.60
C ARG A 76 14.62 8.31 -0.45
N GLY A 77 14.32 8.32 -1.75
CA GLY A 77 15.30 8.74 -2.73
C GLY A 77 14.93 8.49 -4.19
N LYS A 78 15.95 8.51 -5.05
CA LYS A 78 15.84 8.28 -6.50
C LYS A 78 16.12 6.85 -6.92
N THR A 79 16.62 6.01 -6.02
CA THR A 79 16.92 4.60 -6.28
C THR A 79 15.89 3.73 -5.60
N VAL A 80 15.74 2.50 -6.10
CA VAL A 80 14.95 1.45 -5.46
C VAL A 80 15.34 1.37 -3.97
N PRO A 81 14.38 1.23 -3.04
CA PRO A 81 14.71 1.05 -1.62
C PRO A 81 15.54 -0.21 -1.42
N SER A 82 16.70 -0.14 -0.75
CA SER A 82 17.53 -1.31 -0.41
C SER A 82 16.95 -2.20 0.70
N ASN A 83 15.98 -1.68 1.45
CA ASN A 83 15.33 -2.43 2.52
C ASN A 83 14.38 -3.47 1.91
N THR A 84 14.69 -4.75 2.11
CA THR A 84 13.88 -5.88 1.60
C THR A 84 12.48 -5.95 2.18
N LEU A 85 12.19 -5.15 3.21
CA LEU A 85 10.89 -4.98 3.84
C LEU A 85 10.05 -3.83 3.28
N SER A 86 10.53 -3.16 2.23
CA SER A 86 9.81 -2.03 1.64
C SER A 86 8.48 -2.48 1.02
N SER A 87 7.37 -1.88 1.48
CA SER A 87 6.05 -2.12 0.91
C SER A 87 5.89 -1.58 -0.50
N GLN A 88 6.55 -0.47 -0.83
CA GLN A 88 6.63 0.03 -2.21
C GLN A 88 7.24 -1.05 -3.12
N VAL A 89 8.39 -1.63 -2.74
CA VAL A 89 9.02 -2.70 -3.51
C VAL A 89 8.16 -3.96 -3.56
N SER A 90 7.49 -4.30 -2.45
CA SER A 90 6.54 -5.40 -2.41
C SER A 90 5.40 -5.21 -3.42
N CYS A 91 4.74 -4.04 -3.41
CA CYS A 91 3.67 -3.69 -4.36
C CYS A 91 4.15 -3.83 -5.80
N LEU A 92 5.30 -3.23 -6.13
CA LEU A 92 5.90 -3.31 -7.47
C LEU A 92 6.18 -4.77 -7.88
N ASN A 93 6.78 -5.57 -7.00
CA ASN A 93 7.07 -6.97 -7.29
C ASN A 93 5.83 -7.80 -7.55
N HIS A 94 4.67 -7.49 -6.95
CA HIS A 94 3.45 -8.25 -7.16
C HIS A 94 2.67 -7.79 -8.39
N LEU A 95 2.63 -6.48 -8.66
CA LEU A 95 1.70 -5.91 -9.64
C LEU A 95 2.37 -5.37 -10.91
N PHE A 96 3.65 -4.99 -10.87
CA PHE A 96 4.26 -4.29 -12.00
C PHE A 96 4.38 -5.17 -13.25
N SER A 97 4.76 -6.45 -13.08
CA SER A 97 4.89 -7.39 -14.21
C SER A 97 3.59 -7.59 -14.99
N ILE A 98 2.43 -7.51 -14.31
CA ILE A 98 1.13 -7.79 -14.93
C ILE A 98 0.51 -6.54 -15.56
N ARG A 99 1.00 -5.33 -15.26
CA ARG A 99 0.31 -4.07 -15.57
C ARG A 99 -0.02 -3.84 -17.04
N GLU A 100 0.73 -4.45 -17.95
CA GLU A 100 0.55 -4.36 -19.42
C GLU A 100 -0.43 -5.43 -19.96
N ASN A 101 -0.75 -6.46 -19.18
CA ASN A 101 -1.58 -7.58 -19.59
C ASN A 101 -2.99 -7.46 -18.99
N GLU A 102 -3.96 -7.05 -19.81
CA GLU A 102 -5.35 -6.83 -19.37
C GLU A 102 -5.95 -8.05 -18.66
N LYS A 103 -5.72 -9.25 -19.20
CA LYS A 103 -6.29 -10.49 -18.64
C LYS A 103 -5.75 -10.76 -17.24
N ALA A 104 -4.43 -10.62 -17.06
CA ALA A 104 -3.78 -10.80 -15.76
C ALA A 104 -4.27 -9.78 -14.73
N VAL A 105 -4.34 -8.50 -15.12
CA VAL A 105 -4.85 -7.43 -14.25
C VAL A 105 -6.31 -7.70 -13.90
N LYS A 106 -7.16 -7.99 -14.89
CA LYS A 106 -8.57 -8.31 -14.67
C LYS A 106 -8.74 -9.46 -13.68
N ASP A 107 -7.99 -10.56 -13.84
CA ASP A 107 -8.13 -11.72 -12.97
C ASP A 107 -7.69 -11.42 -11.52
N VAL A 108 -6.59 -10.69 -11.35
CA VAL A 108 -6.12 -10.26 -10.02
C VAL A 108 -7.12 -9.31 -9.37
N MET A 109 -7.58 -8.29 -10.11
CA MET A 109 -8.54 -7.31 -9.59
C MET A 109 -9.89 -7.95 -9.30
N GLN A 110 -10.35 -8.91 -10.13
CA GLN A 110 -11.56 -9.67 -9.88
C GLN A 110 -11.44 -10.50 -8.60
N ASN A 111 -10.28 -11.13 -8.38
CA ASN A 111 -10.02 -11.88 -7.15
C ASN A 111 -10.05 -10.96 -5.91
N PHE A 112 -9.50 -9.75 -6.01
CA PHE A 112 -9.55 -8.77 -4.93
C PHE A 112 -10.97 -8.29 -4.61
N VAL A 113 -11.75 -7.91 -5.61
CA VAL A 113 -13.12 -7.38 -5.37
C VAL A 113 -14.13 -8.48 -5.03
N GLY A 114 -13.81 -9.74 -5.34
CA GLY A 114 -14.65 -10.90 -5.04
C GLY A 114 -15.95 -10.88 -5.83
N ASP A 115 -17.07 -11.12 -5.15
CA ASP A 115 -18.42 -11.16 -5.70
C ASP A 115 -19.14 -9.80 -5.70
N ARG A 116 -18.50 -8.74 -5.18
CA ARG A 116 -19.08 -7.39 -5.10
C ARG A 116 -19.46 -6.82 -6.47
N ILE A 117 -18.62 -7.09 -7.48
CA ILE A 117 -18.85 -6.77 -8.88
C ILE A 117 -18.28 -7.88 -9.76
N THR A 118 -18.79 -7.99 -10.99
CA THR A 118 -18.12 -8.76 -12.05
C THR A 118 -17.44 -7.80 -13.00
N ILE A 119 -16.11 -7.87 -13.09
CA ILE A 119 -15.30 -7.07 -13.99
C ILE A 119 -15.44 -7.63 -15.41
N GLU A 120 -15.86 -6.77 -16.33
CA GLU A 120 -15.93 -7.08 -17.76
C GLU A 120 -14.59 -6.82 -18.43
N SER A 121 -13.99 -5.66 -18.21
CA SER A 121 -12.72 -5.22 -18.82
C SER A 121 -11.95 -4.25 -17.92
N MET A 122 -10.67 -4.04 -18.22
CA MET A 122 -9.85 -3.02 -17.54
C MET A 122 -9.57 -1.86 -18.50
N GLU A 123 -9.50 -0.64 -17.98
CA GLU A 123 -9.02 0.52 -18.73
C GLU A 123 -7.58 0.86 -18.35
N LYS A 124 -6.84 1.38 -19.33
CA LYS A 124 -5.54 2.00 -19.05
C LYS A 124 -5.76 3.25 -18.22
N VAL A 125 -4.99 3.36 -17.13
CA VAL A 125 -5.00 4.52 -16.26
C VAL A 125 -4.31 5.66 -16.99
N ARG A 126 -5.01 6.79 -17.14
CA ARG A 126 -4.49 8.03 -17.71
C ARG A 126 -4.76 9.16 -16.73
N SER A 127 -3.76 9.96 -16.45
CA SER A 127 -3.84 11.15 -15.59
C SER A 127 -2.99 12.26 -16.21
N LYS A 128 -3.20 13.52 -15.82
CA LYS A 128 -2.29 14.62 -16.22
C LYS A 128 -0.86 14.44 -15.68
N ARG A 129 -0.67 13.56 -14.69
CA ARG A 129 0.62 13.30 -14.02
C ARG A 129 1.26 11.99 -14.41
N GLU A 130 0.51 11.07 -15.00
CA GLU A 130 1.03 9.83 -15.61
C GLU A 130 0.85 9.95 -17.12
N VAL A 131 1.80 10.64 -17.75
CA VAL A 131 1.73 11.01 -19.17
C VAL A 131 2.39 9.95 -20.05
N ASP A 132 3.40 9.27 -19.51
CA ASP A 132 4.22 8.30 -20.22
C ASP A 132 3.93 6.87 -19.74
N ASP A 133 3.89 5.93 -20.68
CA ASP A 133 3.66 4.50 -20.44
C ASP A 133 2.39 4.19 -19.61
N CYS A 134 1.27 4.82 -19.96
CA CYS A 134 -0.04 4.52 -19.39
C CYS A 134 -0.44 3.04 -19.65
N GLN A 135 -0.62 2.27 -18.58
CA GLN A 135 -1.05 0.87 -18.64
C GLN A 135 -2.26 0.60 -17.72
N TYR A 136 -2.64 -0.67 -17.54
CA TYR A 136 -3.84 -1.04 -16.76
C TYR A 136 -3.65 -0.88 -15.24
N ILE A 137 -2.42 -0.71 -14.76
CA ILE A 137 -2.09 -0.35 -13.38
C ILE A 137 -1.08 0.80 -13.39
N ALA A 138 -1.42 1.84 -12.64
CA ALA A 138 -0.55 2.97 -12.30
C ALA A 138 0.00 2.81 -10.89
N PHE A 139 1.18 3.38 -10.62
CA PHE A 139 1.85 3.30 -9.31
C PHE A 139 2.14 4.68 -8.74
N GLU A 140 2.08 4.79 -7.40
CA GLU A 140 2.40 6.01 -6.64
C GLU A 140 1.56 7.23 -7.08
N MET A 141 0.32 6.98 -7.49
CA MET A 141 -0.58 7.97 -8.07
C MET A 141 -0.93 9.06 -7.05
N VAL A 142 -0.90 10.31 -7.51
CA VAL A 142 -1.35 11.49 -6.76
C VAL A 142 -2.43 12.22 -7.54
N SER A 143 -3.21 13.09 -6.89
CA SER A 143 -4.28 13.83 -7.57
C SER A 143 -3.74 14.76 -8.65
N ASP A 144 -4.49 14.96 -9.74
CA ASP A 144 -4.18 15.99 -10.74
C ASP A 144 -4.30 17.40 -10.12
N GLU A 145 -5.24 17.58 -9.19
CA GLU A 145 -5.58 18.84 -8.50
C GLU A 145 -5.57 18.69 -6.98
N ASP A 146 -5.38 19.80 -6.24
CA ASP A 146 -5.31 19.81 -4.78
C ASP A 146 -6.68 19.74 -4.10
N ARG A 147 -7.39 18.63 -4.32
CA ARG A 147 -8.74 18.39 -3.74
C ARG A 147 -8.71 18.06 -2.25
N LEU A 148 -7.54 17.68 -1.73
CA LEU A 148 -7.34 17.38 -0.30
C LEU A 148 -6.81 18.57 0.51
N ASN A 149 -6.56 19.73 -0.14
CA ASN A 149 -5.99 20.93 0.46
C ASN A 149 -4.63 20.67 1.14
N GLU A 150 -3.80 19.85 0.50
CA GLU A 150 -2.49 19.41 0.97
C GLU A 150 -1.35 20.34 0.55
N GLY A 151 -1.61 21.22 -0.42
CA GLY A 151 -0.73 22.27 -0.94
C GLY A 151 0.36 21.77 -1.89
N THR A 152 0.77 20.51 -1.80
CA THR A 152 1.79 19.90 -2.68
C THR A 152 1.22 18.66 -3.36
N LEU A 153 1.33 18.63 -4.69
CA LEU A 153 0.91 17.52 -5.56
C LEU A 153 2.09 16.65 -6.02
N THR A 154 3.14 16.63 -5.20
CA THR A 154 4.32 15.79 -5.37
C THR A 154 4.39 14.85 -4.18
N ARG A 155 4.61 13.56 -4.46
CA ARG A 155 4.70 12.52 -3.46
C ARG A 155 5.65 12.89 -2.31
N GLY A 156 5.21 12.65 -1.08
CA GLY A 156 5.96 12.94 0.14
C GLY A 156 5.06 12.99 1.37
N SER A 157 5.60 13.36 2.53
CA SER A 157 4.87 13.32 3.81
C SER A 157 3.65 14.24 3.90
N SER A 158 3.48 15.16 2.94
CA SER A 158 2.40 16.13 2.91
C SER A 158 1.37 15.86 1.82
N CYS A 159 1.61 14.92 0.91
CA CYS A 159 0.74 14.58 -0.22
C CYS A 159 0.19 13.17 -0.05
N THR A 160 -1.08 12.94 -0.38
CA THR A 160 -1.68 11.61 -0.42
C THR A 160 -1.31 10.96 -1.73
N SER A 161 -0.64 9.81 -1.65
CA SER A 161 -0.39 8.93 -2.79
C SER A 161 -1.13 7.60 -2.61
N ILE A 162 -1.49 7.01 -3.74
CA ILE A 162 -2.04 5.66 -3.83
C ILE A 162 -0.95 4.74 -4.36
N ASP A 163 -0.67 3.63 -3.66
CA ASP A 163 0.42 2.75 -4.04
C ASP A 163 0.21 2.14 -5.44
N ALA A 164 -1.02 1.71 -5.73
CA ALA A 164 -1.43 1.32 -7.08
C ALA A 164 -2.89 1.71 -7.40
N LEU A 165 -3.16 2.07 -8.64
CA LEU A 165 -4.49 2.42 -9.14
C LEU A 165 -4.81 1.58 -10.38
N ALA A 166 -6.03 1.05 -10.44
CA ALA A 166 -6.57 0.43 -11.65
C ALA A 166 -8.00 0.90 -11.90
N ILE A 167 -8.49 0.74 -13.14
CA ILE A 167 -9.82 1.16 -13.55
C ILE A 167 -10.54 -0.04 -14.17
N ALA A 168 -11.66 -0.45 -13.57
CA ALA A 168 -12.46 -1.59 -14.02
C ALA A 168 -13.79 -1.12 -14.62
N LYS A 169 -14.21 -1.71 -15.73
CA LYS A 169 -15.61 -1.68 -16.16
C LYS A 169 -16.29 -2.95 -15.68
N ALA A 170 -17.41 -2.79 -14.99
CA ALA A 170 -18.19 -3.92 -14.49
C ALA A 170 -19.40 -4.21 -15.38
N THR A 171 -19.96 -5.41 -15.24
CA THR A 171 -21.15 -5.86 -15.99
C THR A 171 -22.43 -5.12 -15.62
N ASP A 172 -22.43 -4.35 -14.52
CA ASP A 172 -23.53 -3.44 -14.17
C ASP A 172 -23.50 -2.12 -14.96
N GLY A 173 -22.54 -1.98 -15.88
CA GLY A 173 -22.36 -0.81 -16.74
C GLY A 173 -21.55 0.31 -16.11
N LYS A 174 -21.13 0.17 -14.84
CA LYS A 174 -20.34 1.21 -14.15
C LYS A 174 -18.85 1.02 -14.32
N LYS A 175 -18.14 2.13 -14.20
CA LYS A 175 -16.68 2.20 -14.07
C LYS A 175 -16.28 2.40 -12.61
N TYR A 176 -15.36 1.57 -12.15
CA TYR A 176 -14.85 1.57 -10.78
C TYR A 176 -13.37 1.97 -10.74
N LEU A 177 -13.03 2.91 -9.87
CA LEU A 177 -11.65 3.09 -9.41
C LEU A 177 -11.29 2.01 -8.40
N LEU A 178 -10.20 1.31 -8.63
CA LEU A 178 -9.63 0.34 -7.69
C LEU A 178 -8.40 0.98 -7.05
N VAL A 179 -8.59 1.56 -5.88
CA VAL A 179 -7.57 2.31 -5.13
C VAL A 179 -6.88 1.35 -4.17
N ILE A 180 -5.60 1.08 -4.39
CA ILE A 180 -4.85 0.03 -3.69
C ILE A 180 -3.79 0.65 -2.77
N GLU A 181 -3.90 0.35 -1.48
CA GLU A 181 -2.87 0.59 -0.46
C GLU A 181 -2.18 -0.74 -0.13
N TRP A 182 -0.85 -0.74 -0.09
CA TRP A 182 -0.04 -1.95 0.10
C TRP A 182 0.82 -1.87 1.35
N LYS A 183 0.62 -2.82 2.26
CA LYS A 183 1.46 -3.00 3.47
C LYS A 183 2.20 -4.32 3.39
N LEU A 184 3.42 -4.36 3.94
CA LEU A 184 4.20 -5.58 4.09
C LEU A 184 4.53 -5.82 5.56
N THR A 185 5.36 -4.94 6.15
CA THR A 185 5.81 -5.07 7.55
C THR A 185 5.40 -3.92 8.46
N GLU A 186 4.70 -2.92 7.92
CA GLU A 186 4.22 -1.79 8.70
C GLU A 186 3.37 -2.29 9.86
N ASN A 187 3.56 -1.64 11.01
CA ASN A 187 2.72 -1.77 12.18
C ASN A 187 2.46 -0.37 12.71
N ASP A 188 1.87 0.44 11.84
CA ASP A 188 1.80 1.88 12.03
C ASP A 188 1.08 2.24 13.34
N SER A 189 1.62 3.25 14.00
CA SER A 189 1.10 3.79 15.25
C SER A 189 1.49 5.26 15.39
N GLY A 190 0.74 5.98 16.21
CA GLY A 190 0.99 7.39 16.50
C GLY A 190 -0.21 8.26 16.14
N ASN A 191 -0.33 9.35 16.90
CA ASN A 191 -1.34 10.37 16.67
C ASN A 191 -0.83 11.38 15.63
N LYS A 192 -1.58 11.59 14.55
CA LYS A 192 -1.25 12.62 13.53
C LYS A 192 -1.94 13.95 13.79
N ALA A 193 -2.89 14.01 14.72
CA ALA A 193 -3.48 15.23 15.23
C ALA A 193 -3.30 15.37 16.75
N PRO A 194 -2.05 15.45 17.25
CA PRO A 194 -1.83 15.69 18.67
C PRO A 194 -2.26 17.10 19.06
N GLU A 195 -2.76 17.21 20.28
CA GLU A 195 -3.11 18.46 20.97
C GLU A 195 -2.27 18.63 22.24
N GLU A 196 -2.41 19.77 22.91
CA GLU A 196 -1.68 20.13 24.14
C GLU A 196 -1.82 19.09 25.26
N GLY A 197 -2.93 18.34 25.29
CA GLY A 197 -3.15 17.23 26.22
C GLY A 197 -2.48 15.90 25.86
N THR A 198 -1.92 15.76 24.65
CA THR A 198 -1.38 14.49 24.12
C THR A 198 0.06 14.57 23.61
N SER A 199 0.62 15.77 23.50
CA SER A 199 2.00 16.03 23.10
C SER A 199 2.51 17.29 23.80
N THR A 200 3.80 17.33 24.10
CA THR A 200 4.49 18.55 24.59
C THR A 200 5.28 19.25 23.49
N ASN A 201 5.29 18.71 22.27
CA ASN A 201 5.99 19.30 21.13
C ASN A 201 5.05 20.25 20.37
N GLU A 202 5.27 21.56 20.53
CA GLU A 202 4.48 22.64 19.92
C GLU A 202 4.34 22.50 18.40
N LYS A 203 5.42 22.13 17.69
CA LYS A 203 5.38 21.96 16.23
C LYS A 203 4.50 20.79 15.82
N GLU A 204 4.50 19.70 16.59
CA GLU A 204 3.63 18.56 16.31
C GLU A 204 2.16 18.90 16.60
N ILE A 205 1.89 19.69 17.64
CA ILE A 205 0.55 20.20 17.96
C ILE A 205 0.03 21.09 16.84
N GLU A 206 0.83 22.05 16.38
CA GLU A 206 0.47 22.95 15.28
C GLU A 206 0.15 22.17 14.00
N ARG A 207 1.01 21.21 13.62
CA ARG A 207 0.76 20.29 12.50
C ARG A 207 -0.50 19.46 12.69
N GLY A 208 -0.81 19.08 13.93
CA GLY A 208 -2.02 18.35 14.26
C GLY A 208 -3.27 19.19 14.03
N LYS A 209 -3.29 20.42 14.55
CA LYS A 209 -4.36 21.41 14.35
C LYS A 209 -4.62 21.65 12.85
N GLU A 210 -3.55 21.81 12.06
CA GLU A 210 -3.64 22.01 10.61
C GLU A 210 -4.23 20.80 9.88
N ARG A 211 -3.80 19.56 10.20
CA ARG A 211 -4.38 18.34 9.61
C ARG A 211 -5.85 18.18 9.96
N THR A 212 -6.24 18.42 11.21
CA THR A 212 -7.64 18.36 11.62
C THR A 212 -8.48 19.36 10.83
N LYS A 213 -8.03 20.62 10.75
CA LYS A 213 -8.69 21.68 9.98
C LYS A 213 -8.88 21.29 8.51
N ARG A 214 -7.83 20.75 7.89
CA ARG A 214 -7.80 20.35 6.48
C ARG A 214 -8.84 19.28 6.13
N TYR A 215 -8.91 18.20 6.91
CA TYR A 215 -9.73 17.05 6.53
C TYR A 215 -11.14 17.06 7.12
N THR A 216 -11.42 17.85 8.16
CA THR A 216 -12.74 17.82 8.84
C THR A 216 -13.91 18.09 7.90
N SER A 217 -13.81 19.11 7.04
CA SER A 217 -14.88 19.42 6.08
C SER A 217 -15.07 18.32 5.02
N LEU A 218 -13.97 17.73 4.57
CA LEU A 218 -13.97 16.63 3.59
C LEU A 218 -14.59 15.37 4.19
N ILE A 219 -14.23 15.03 5.43
CA ILE A 219 -14.83 13.91 6.17
C ILE A 219 -16.34 14.14 6.35
N ASN A 220 -16.74 15.33 6.77
CA ASN A 220 -18.16 15.68 7.02
C ASN A 220 -19.03 15.66 5.77
N THR A 221 -18.46 15.74 4.57
CA THR A 221 -19.19 15.73 3.31
C THR A 221 -19.07 14.40 2.57
N ASN A 222 -18.08 13.57 2.91
CA ASN A 222 -17.90 12.24 2.37
C ASN A 222 -19.10 11.32 2.73
N LYS A 223 -19.47 10.43 1.81
CA LYS A 223 -20.60 9.49 1.97
C LYS A 223 -20.18 8.15 2.59
N SER A 224 -18.90 7.81 2.50
CA SER A 224 -18.34 6.52 2.94
C SER A 224 -17.75 6.59 4.34
N ILE A 225 -17.33 7.76 4.82
CA ILE A 225 -16.80 7.95 6.17
C ILE A 225 -17.94 8.35 7.11
N ASP A 226 -18.05 7.66 8.25
CA ASP A 226 -19.06 7.96 9.27
C ASP A 226 -18.70 9.24 10.04
N ARG A 227 -19.72 10.06 10.26
CA ARG A 227 -19.67 11.39 10.87
C ARG A 227 -19.93 11.36 12.37
N ASN A 228 -20.18 10.18 12.94
CA ASN A 228 -20.48 9.98 14.36
C ASN A 228 -19.23 10.16 15.23
N GLN A 229 -18.67 11.36 15.23
CA GLN A 229 -17.65 11.81 16.16
C GLN A 229 -18.18 13.09 16.80
N ASP A 230 -18.46 13.06 18.12
CA ASP A 230 -18.89 14.25 18.88
C ASP A 230 -17.87 15.39 18.78
N SER A 231 -16.61 15.05 18.50
CA SER A 231 -15.52 15.97 18.17
C SER A 231 -14.43 15.23 17.39
N TYR A 232 -13.85 15.87 16.37
CA TYR A 232 -12.68 15.35 15.66
C TYR A 232 -11.36 15.56 16.43
N PHE A 233 -11.38 16.32 17.53
CA PHE A 233 -10.23 16.45 18.41
C PHE A 233 -9.95 15.10 19.10
N ASN A 234 -8.72 14.60 18.96
CA ASN A 234 -8.27 13.29 19.46
C ASN A 234 -9.07 12.07 18.93
N SER A 235 -9.78 12.23 17.82
CA SER A 235 -10.50 11.11 17.19
C SER A 235 -9.52 10.03 16.70
N SER A 236 -9.93 8.77 16.83
CA SER A 236 -9.16 7.63 16.32
C SER A 236 -8.91 7.70 14.81
N ILE A 237 -9.74 8.41 14.05
CA ILE A 237 -9.55 8.58 12.61
C ILE A 237 -8.24 9.32 12.25
N PHE A 238 -7.68 10.12 13.16
CA PHE A 238 -6.38 10.80 12.99
C PHE A 238 -5.19 10.00 13.55
N HIS A 239 -5.42 8.80 14.07
CA HIS A 239 -4.36 7.90 14.49
C HIS A 239 -3.96 6.97 13.33
N LEU A 240 -2.68 6.61 13.25
CA LEU A 240 -2.26 5.60 12.30
C LEU A 240 -2.77 4.20 12.73
N PRO A 241 -3.18 3.35 11.77
CA PRO A 241 -3.14 3.55 10.31
C PRO A 241 -4.35 4.30 9.75
N PHE A 242 -5.39 4.54 10.54
CA PHE A 242 -6.67 5.13 10.09
C PHE A 242 -6.54 6.49 9.42
N TYR A 243 -5.59 7.32 9.85
CA TYR A 243 -5.30 8.59 9.20
C TYR A 243 -4.90 8.44 7.72
N GLN A 244 -4.14 7.38 7.39
CA GLN A 244 -3.77 7.10 6.01
C GLN A 244 -4.97 6.57 5.23
N LEU A 245 -5.71 5.61 5.80
CA LEU A 245 -6.90 5.04 5.17
C LEU A 245 -7.99 6.10 4.92
N MET A 246 -8.16 7.04 5.84
CA MET A 246 -9.05 8.19 5.70
C MET A 246 -8.65 9.05 4.50
N ARG A 247 -7.37 9.44 4.41
CA ARG A 247 -6.85 10.26 3.31
C ARG A 247 -7.06 9.60 1.95
N GLN A 248 -6.82 8.29 1.85
CA GLN A 248 -6.98 7.54 0.61
C GLN A 248 -8.45 7.31 0.25
N THR A 249 -9.33 7.15 1.25
CA THR A 249 -10.78 7.10 1.04
C THR A 249 -11.32 8.43 0.52
N LEU A 250 -10.86 9.56 1.08
CA LEU A 250 -11.16 10.89 0.56
C LEU A 250 -10.63 11.05 -0.86
N TRP A 251 -9.36 10.68 -1.10
CA TRP A 251 -8.72 10.73 -2.41
C TRP A 251 -9.55 9.99 -3.46
N ALA A 252 -9.96 8.76 -3.18
CA ALA A 252 -10.77 7.95 -4.08
C ALA A 252 -12.08 8.67 -4.46
N SER A 253 -12.81 9.15 -3.46
CA SER A 253 -14.10 9.81 -3.67
C SER A 253 -14.00 11.15 -4.42
N LEU A 254 -12.93 11.90 -4.23
CA LEU A 254 -12.76 13.25 -4.78
C LEU A 254 -12.17 13.23 -6.20
N ASN A 255 -11.46 12.16 -6.58
CA ASN A 255 -10.80 12.05 -7.89
C ASN A 255 -11.56 11.18 -8.89
N MET A 256 -12.75 10.67 -8.57
CA MET A 256 -13.55 9.86 -9.53
C MET A 256 -13.78 10.59 -10.86
N GLU A 257 -13.98 11.91 -10.81
CA GLU A 257 -14.22 12.73 -12.01
C GLU A 257 -13.02 12.73 -12.98
N ASP A 258 -11.78 12.80 -12.47
CA ASP A 258 -10.56 12.80 -13.30
C ASP A 258 -10.48 11.54 -14.17
N PHE A 259 -10.94 10.41 -13.62
CA PHE A 259 -10.91 9.10 -14.28
C PHE A 259 -12.24 8.70 -14.90
N LYS A 260 -13.25 9.58 -14.84
CA LYS A 260 -14.62 9.32 -15.32
C LYS A 260 -15.21 8.03 -14.74
N ALA A 261 -14.97 7.80 -13.45
CA ALA A 261 -15.49 6.66 -12.72
C ALA A 261 -16.82 6.99 -12.03
N ASP A 262 -17.67 5.99 -11.92
CA ASP A 262 -18.98 6.08 -11.27
C ASP A 262 -18.90 5.76 -9.77
N ASP A 263 -17.96 4.89 -9.40
CA ASP A 263 -17.71 4.50 -8.01
C ASP A 263 -16.26 4.05 -7.79
N TYR A 264 -15.94 3.59 -6.58
CA TYR A 264 -14.62 3.10 -6.21
C TYR A 264 -14.66 1.95 -5.19
N PHE A 265 -13.59 1.15 -5.20
CA PHE A 265 -13.20 0.27 -4.10
C PHE A 265 -11.88 0.74 -3.51
N HIS A 266 -11.81 0.77 -2.18
CA HIS A 266 -10.57 1.01 -1.45
C HIS A 266 -10.03 -0.33 -0.94
N ILE A 267 -9.02 -0.83 -1.63
CA ILE A 267 -8.41 -2.14 -1.43
C ILE A 267 -7.15 -1.96 -0.57
N HIS A 268 -7.14 -2.56 0.61
CA HIS A 268 -6.01 -2.57 1.53
C HIS A 268 -5.36 -3.94 1.53
N VAL A 269 -4.22 -4.04 0.86
CA VAL A 269 -3.45 -5.27 0.71
C VAL A 269 -2.51 -5.41 1.91
N VAL A 270 -2.73 -6.45 2.71
CA VAL A 270 -1.95 -6.70 3.93
C VAL A 270 -1.70 -8.21 4.02
N PRO A 271 -0.46 -8.72 4.16
CA PRO A 271 -0.22 -10.14 4.39
C PRO A 271 -1.00 -10.66 5.61
N SER A 272 -1.57 -11.88 5.49
CA SER A 272 -2.27 -12.59 6.58
C SER A 272 -1.43 -12.70 7.85
N TYR A 273 -0.12 -12.87 7.69
CA TYR A 273 0.84 -12.94 8.78
C TYR A 273 1.25 -11.58 9.39
N ASN A 274 0.82 -10.44 8.82
CA ASN A 274 1.10 -9.13 9.39
C ASN A 274 0.20 -8.87 10.62
N PRO A 275 0.77 -8.50 11.80
CA PRO A 275 0.02 -8.23 13.02
C PRO A 275 -1.06 -7.15 12.92
N MET A 276 -1.04 -6.27 11.91
CA MET A 276 -2.11 -5.31 11.69
C MET A 276 -3.48 -5.97 11.57
N ARG A 277 -3.54 -7.22 11.08
CA ARG A 277 -4.77 -8.01 10.94
C ARG A 277 -5.30 -8.61 12.24
N THR A 278 -4.47 -8.70 13.28
CA THR A 278 -4.83 -9.41 14.54
C THR A 278 -4.53 -8.62 15.81
N LYS A 279 -3.87 -7.46 15.72
CA LYS A 279 -3.63 -6.61 16.89
C LYS A 279 -4.91 -5.89 17.31
N LYS A 280 -5.01 -5.58 18.60
CA LYS A 280 -6.12 -4.82 19.17
C LYS A 280 -5.87 -3.31 19.08
N TYR A 281 -6.82 -2.58 18.51
CA TYR A 281 -6.75 -1.13 18.35
C TYR A 281 -7.42 -0.45 19.55
N ALA A 282 -6.61 -0.11 20.56
CA ALA A 282 -7.11 0.43 21.83
C ALA A 282 -7.96 1.71 21.70
N ARG A 283 -7.72 2.52 20.66
CA ARG A 283 -8.47 3.76 20.37
C ARG A 283 -9.78 3.53 19.60
N VAL A 284 -10.06 2.28 19.23
CA VAL A 284 -11.30 1.86 18.55
C VAL A 284 -11.85 0.66 19.31
N GLU A 285 -12.26 0.88 20.55
CA GLU A 285 -12.92 -0.13 21.40
C GLU A 285 -12.11 -1.43 21.61
N LYS A 286 -10.78 -1.41 21.42
CA LYS A 286 -9.91 -2.60 21.44
C LYS A 286 -10.31 -3.66 20.40
N ILE A 287 -10.95 -3.24 19.31
CA ILE A 287 -11.30 -4.11 18.19
C ILE A 287 -10.05 -4.77 17.63
N GLU A 288 -10.18 -6.06 17.34
CA GLU A 288 -9.11 -6.86 16.77
C GLU A 288 -9.07 -6.69 15.26
N GLY A 289 -7.88 -6.40 14.72
CA GLY A 289 -7.65 -6.29 13.29
C GLY A 289 -7.98 -4.92 12.68
N VAL A 290 -7.16 -4.51 11.71
CA VAL A 290 -7.25 -3.19 11.09
C VAL A 290 -8.54 -3.02 10.29
N GLU A 291 -9.03 -4.08 9.67
CA GLU A 291 -10.25 -4.04 8.86
C GLU A 291 -11.47 -3.68 9.70
N GLU A 292 -11.73 -4.44 10.77
CA GLU A 292 -12.89 -4.21 11.62
C GLU A 292 -12.77 -2.89 12.38
N ALA A 293 -11.55 -2.51 12.80
CA ALA A 293 -11.31 -1.22 13.42
C ALA A 293 -11.52 -0.06 12.44
N TRP A 294 -11.12 -0.21 11.16
CA TRP A 294 -11.38 0.82 10.15
C TRP A 294 -12.87 0.90 9.77
N LYS A 295 -13.58 -0.22 9.66
CA LYS A 295 -15.02 -0.25 9.38
C LYS A 295 -15.87 0.49 10.40
N LYS A 296 -15.39 0.71 11.64
CA LYS A 296 -16.05 1.59 12.63
C LYS A 296 -16.04 3.07 12.26
N HIS A 297 -15.15 3.47 11.38
CA HIS A 297 -15.08 4.84 10.84
C HIS A 297 -15.85 4.99 9.53
N LEU A 298 -16.56 3.96 9.07
CA LEU A 298 -17.23 3.94 7.78
C LEU A 298 -18.75 3.84 7.95
N THR A 299 -19.48 4.51 7.07
CA THR A 299 -20.91 4.25 6.87
C THR A 299 -21.11 2.85 6.27
N ASP A 300 -22.33 2.33 6.23
CA ASP A 300 -22.59 1.02 5.61
C ASP A 300 -22.17 0.99 4.13
N CYS A 301 -22.42 2.07 3.39
CA CYS A 301 -21.91 2.22 2.03
C CYS A 301 -20.38 2.23 1.97
N GLY A 302 -19.70 2.84 2.95
CA GLY A 302 -18.23 2.81 3.03
C GLY A 302 -17.69 1.41 3.32
N LYS A 303 -18.34 0.65 4.20
CA LYS A 303 -17.95 -0.73 4.54
C LYS A 303 -17.98 -1.65 3.32
N GLU A 304 -18.99 -1.50 2.46
CA GLU A 304 -19.09 -2.29 1.21
C GLU A 304 -17.95 -1.98 0.22
N LYS A 305 -17.44 -0.74 0.22
CA LYS A 305 -16.37 -0.28 -0.66
C LYS A 305 -14.96 -0.58 -0.16
N TYR A 306 -14.80 -0.80 1.15
CA TYR A 306 -13.50 -1.14 1.72
C TYR A 306 -13.27 -2.65 1.70
N ILE A 307 -12.12 -3.07 1.18
CA ILE A 307 -11.77 -4.48 1.03
C ILE A 307 -10.37 -4.70 1.59
N MET A 308 -10.20 -5.64 2.50
CA MET A 308 -8.87 -6.07 2.95
C MET A 308 -8.51 -7.42 2.32
N VAL A 309 -7.40 -7.48 1.58
CA VAL A 309 -6.99 -8.68 0.83
C VAL A 309 -5.57 -9.11 1.16
N ASP A 310 -5.28 -10.40 1.02
CA ASP A 310 -3.92 -10.92 1.17
C ASP A 310 -3.18 -10.77 -0.17
N PRO A 311 -1.93 -10.26 -0.22
CA PRO A 311 -1.15 -10.19 -1.45
C PRO A 311 -1.00 -11.56 -2.16
N LYS A 312 -1.08 -12.69 -1.45
CA LYS A 312 -1.07 -14.06 -2.01
C LYS A 312 -2.18 -14.30 -3.02
N GLN A 313 -3.27 -13.55 -2.92
CA GLN A 313 -4.36 -13.58 -3.90
C GLN A 313 -3.90 -13.18 -5.31
N VAL A 314 -2.78 -12.45 -5.46
CA VAL A 314 -2.16 -12.20 -6.77
C VAL A 314 -1.66 -13.52 -7.39
N VAL A 315 -0.91 -14.32 -6.63
CA VAL A 315 -0.42 -15.63 -7.10
C VAL A 315 -1.58 -16.57 -7.38
N GLU A 316 -2.54 -16.66 -6.47
CA GLU A 316 -3.72 -17.53 -6.64
C GLU A 316 -4.52 -17.18 -7.90
N ALA A 317 -4.66 -15.89 -8.21
CA ALA A 317 -5.35 -15.44 -9.42
C ALA A 317 -4.56 -15.81 -10.68
N LEU A 318 -3.24 -15.59 -10.69
CA LEU A 318 -2.38 -15.90 -11.84
C LEU A 318 -2.26 -17.41 -12.08
N GLU A 319 -2.20 -18.22 -11.03
CA GLU A 319 -2.17 -19.69 -11.13
C GLU A 319 -3.46 -20.28 -11.73
N LYS A 320 -4.60 -19.63 -11.47
CA LYS A 320 -5.92 -20.01 -12.03
C LYS A 320 -6.18 -19.36 -13.38
N SER A 321 -5.34 -18.42 -13.80
CA SER A 321 -5.54 -17.66 -15.03
C SER A 321 -5.10 -18.46 -16.27
N GLY A 322 -5.75 -18.18 -17.40
CA GLY A 322 -5.30 -18.66 -18.71
C GLY A 322 -3.95 -18.10 -19.18
N VAL A 323 -3.36 -17.15 -18.44
CA VAL A 323 -2.02 -16.59 -18.70
C VAL A 323 -0.96 -17.08 -17.72
N LYS A 324 -1.24 -18.15 -16.94
CA LYS A 324 -0.31 -18.70 -15.94
C LYS A 324 1.11 -18.89 -16.48
N ASP A 325 1.26 -19.52 -17.64
CA ASP A 325 2.58 -19.86 -18.19
C ASP A 325 3.42 -18.62 -18.49
N THR A 326 2.78 -17.53 -18.94
CA THR A 326 3.39 -16.21 -19.16
C THR A 326 3.98 -15.63 -17.87
N PHE A 327 3.34 -15.89 -16.72
CA PHE A 327 3.73 -15.34 -15.42
C PHE A 327 4.37 -16.37 -14.48
N SER A 328 4.78 -17.53 -15.00
CA SER A 328 5.38 -18.61 -14.21
C SER A 328 6.62 -18.16 -13.43
N GLY A 329 7.51 -17.37 -14.05
CA GLY A 329 8.69 -16.80 -13.38
C GLY A 329 8.34 -15.85 -12.23
N LEU A 330 7.30 -15.03 -12.41
CA LEU A 330 6.79 -14.15 -11.35
C LEU A 330 6.19 -14.96 -10.19
N ILE A 331 5.32 -15.93 -10.51
CA ILE A 331 4.69 -16.82 -9.51
C ILE A 331 5.77 -17.51 -8.66
N ASP A 332 6.77 -18.09 -9.32
CA ASP A 332 7.92 -18.72 -8.68
C ASP A 332 8.69 -17.76 -7.77
N TYR A 333 8.94 -16.54 -8.25
CA TYR A 333 9.64 -15.50 -7.50
C TYR A 333 8.86 -15.11 -6.24
N LEU A 334 7.57 -14.83 -6.35
CA LEU A 334 6.72 -14.42 -5.22
C LEU A 334 6.60 -15.55 -4.19
N ASN A 335 6.43 -16.79 -4.64
CA ASN A 335 6.42 -17.98 -3.78
C ASN A 335 7.74 -18.15 -3.04
N LYS A 336 8.89 -18.03 -3.72
CA LYS A 336 10.21 -18.16 -3.08
C LYS A 336 10.52 -17.00 -2.13
N ARG A 337 10.15 -15.77 -2.49
CA ARG A 337 10.56 -14.59 -1.74
C ARG A 337 9.63 -14.23 -0.60
N TYR A 338 8.31 -14.25 -0.82
CA TYR A 338 7.34 -13.74 0.16
C TYR A 338 6.62 -14.89 0.88
N TYR A 339 6.09 -15.87 0.14
CA TYR A 339 5.24 -16.92 0.74
C TYR A 339 6.00 -18.11 1.31
N GLY A 340 7.26 -18.31 0.92
CA GLY A 340 8.19 -19.24 1.59
C GLY A 340 8.41 -18.90 3.07
N PHE A 341 8.05 -17.69 3.50
CA PHE A 341 8.05 -17.29 4.90
C PHE A 341 7.14 -18.15 5.77
N GLU A 342 5.98 -18.59 5.25
CA GLU A 342 5.03 -19.42 6.02
C GLU A 342 5.72 -20.71 6.48
N SER A 343 6.43 -21.39 5.58
CA SER A 343 7.22 -22.59 5.88
C SER A 343 8.43 -22.29 6.78
N TYR A 344 9.13 -21.18 6.54
CA TYR A 344 10.24 -20.76 7.40
C TYR A 344 9.80 -20.51 8.85
N ASN A 345 8.67 -19.82 9.02
CA ASN A 345 8.13 -19.47 10.33
C ASN A 345 7.66 -20.71 11.11
N SER A 346 7.13 -21.74 10.44
CA SER A 346 6.75 -23.01 11.10
C SER A 346 7.92 -23.85 11.58
N VAL A 347 9.10 -23.72 10.97
CA VAL A 347 10.31 -24.49 11.35
C VAL A 347 11.05 -23.85 12.53
N LYS A 348 10.94 -22.52 12.69
CA LYS A 348 11.62 -21.76 13.76
C LYS A 348 10.71 -21.37 14.93
N SER A 349 9.43 -21.74 14.89
CA SER A 349 8.48 -21.66 16.02
C SER A 349 8.48 -22.93 16.83
#